data_AF-A0A2W7NIS4-F1
#
_entry.id   AF-A0A2W7NIS4-F1
#
_cell.length_a   1.000
_cell.length_b   1.000
_cell.length_c   1.000
_cell.angle_alpha   90.00
_cell.angle_beta   90.00
_cell.angle_gamma   90.00
#
_symmetry.space_group_name_H-M   'P 1'
#
loop_
_entity.id
_entity.type
_entity.pdbx_description
1 polymer ?
#
loop_
_entity_poly.entity_id
_entity_poly.type
_entity_poly.pdbx_seq_one_letter_code
_entity_poly.pdbx_strand_id
1 'polypeptide(L)'
;MDVLETHRGYDRGALPLFALIKSEFHPAFSISNETCRLLVDLNRSLHRRTLLSEWTKPLPVDEKQRILAQYYFPYRRAFIDALKVSLEKGHRVLHLSVHSFTPLLNGVERQTDIGILYHPGRPWEKTFAAQWKTALNARLPHLRVRFNYPYLGKPDGHVAFHRKVYGDAQYAGIEFELNQKHAGAEDVYAGIVEALKDVLALDQ
;
A
#
# COMPACT_ATOMS: atom_id res chain seq x y z
N MET A 1 15.21 15.90 15.77
CA MET A 1 14.90 15.18 14.53
C MET A 1 13.65 15.83 13.94
N ASP A 2 13.72 16.26 12.68
CA ASP A 2 12.57 16.85 12.00
C ASP A 2 11.47 15.79 11.84
N VAL A 3 10.21 16.14 12.12
CA VAL A 3 9.07 15.23 11.98
C VAL A 3 8.88 14.76 10.54
N LEU A 4 9.24 15.61 9.56
CA LEU A 4 9.20 15.30 8.14
C LEU A 4 10.09 14.12 7.77
N GLU A 5 11.21 13.96 8.48
CA GLU A 5 12.15 12.86 8.24
C GLU A 5 11.69 11.55 8.90
N THR A 6 10.66 11.56 9.73
CA THR A 6 10.21 10.37 10.48
C THR A 6 9.18 9.54 9.71
N HIS A 7 8.80 8.38 10.27
CA HIS A 7 7.69 7.56 9.79
C HIS A 7 6.34 8.30 9.71
N ARG A 8 6.23 9.46 10.36
CA ARG A 8 5.05 10.33 10.28
C ARG A 8 4.99 11.09 8.96
N GLY A 9 6.13 11.38 8.34
CA GLY A 9 6.21 12.10 7.06
C GLY A 9 5.99 11.19 5.86
N TYR A 10 6.59 10.01 5.87
CA TYR A 10 6.59 9.09 4.72
C TYR A 10 6.92 7.63 5.11
N ASP A 11 6.70 6.73 4.15
CA ASP A 11 7.04 5.30 4.28
C ASP A 11 8.47 5.05 3.79
N ARG A 12 9.43 5.04 4.72
CA ARG A 12 10.84 4.74 4.42
C ARG A 12 10.97 3.38 3.73
N GLY A 13 11.70 3.31 2.63
CA GLY A 13 11.94 2.09 1.86
C GLY A 13 10.82 1.67 0.90
N ALA A 14 9.59 2.19 1.05
CA ALA A 14 8.46 1.77 0.22
C ALA A 14 8.62 2.19 -1.26
N LEU A 15 9.09 3.42 -1.53
CA LEU A 15 9.25 3.90 -2.91
C LEU A 15 10.31 3.10 -3.69
N PRO A 16 11.51 2.80 -3.15
CA PRO A 16 12.46 1.92 -3.82
C PRO A 16 11.92 0.49 -4.05
N LEU A 17 11.19 -0.10 -3.09
CA LEU A 17 10.57 -1.42 -3.27
C LEU A 17 9.50 -1.38 -4.37
N PHE A 18 8.67 -0.34 -4.39
CA PHE A 18 7.67 -0.11 -5.43
C PHE A 18 8.33 0.02 -6.82
N ALA A 19 9.43 0.75 -6.92
CA ALA A 19 10.16 0.91 -8.18
C ALA A 19 10.69 -0.44 -8.70
N LEU A 20 11.20 -1.30 -7.82
CA LEU A 20 11.67 -2.64 -8.16
C LEU A 20 10.52 -3.55 -8.62
N ILE A 21 9.39 -3.55 -7.90
CA ILE A 21 8.19 -4.30 -8.31
C ILE A 21 7.70 -3.79 -9.68
N LYS A 22 7.67 -2.48 -9.89
CA LYS A 22 7.25 -1.88 -11.17
C LYS A 22 8.17 -2.31 -12.32
N SER A 23 9.49 -2.30 -12.12
CA SER A 23 10.44 -2.66 -13.16
C SER A 23 10.37 -4.14 -13.52
N GLU A 24 10.06 -5.00 -12.55
CA GLU A 24 10.00 -6.44 -12.77
C GLU A 24 8.70 -6.87 -13.47
N PHE A 25 7.55 -6.36 -13.00
CA PHE A 25 6.25 -6.88 -13.41
C PHE A 25 5.55 -6.06 -14.50
N HIS A 26 6.07 -4.88 -14.84
CA HIS A 26 5.50 -4.00 -15.87
C HIS A 26 3.96 -3.87 -15.80
N PRO A 27 3.39 -3.48 -14.65
CA PRO A 27 1.95 -3.48 -14.46
C PRO A 27 1.26 -2.54 -15.46
N ALA A 28 0.04 -2.88 -15.88
CA ALA A 28 -0.76 -2.07 -16.80
C ALA A 28 -0.94 -0.62 -16.33
N PHE A 29 -0.87 -0.38 -15.01
CA PHE A 29 -0.79 0.94 -14.42
C PHE A 29 0.02 0.91 -13.13
N SER A 30 0.79 1.96 -12.89
CA SER A 30 1.52 2.17 -11.63
C SER A 30 1.65 3.67 -11.35
N ILE A 31 1.45 4.06 -10.09
CA ILE A 31 1.61 5.44 -9.63
C ILE A 31 2.20 5.47 -8.22
N SER A 32 3.17 6.34 -8.00
CA SER A 32 3.72 6.68 -6.70
C SER A 32 3.65 8.20 -6.50
N ASN A 33 3.90 8.66 -5.28
CA ASN A 33 4.03 10.08 -4.98
C ASN A 33 5.05 10.26 -3.85
N GLU A 34 5.64 11.44 -3.80
CA GLU A 34 6.60 11.85 -2.76
C GLU A 34 6.02 12.97 -1.88
N THR A 35 4.70 13.23 -2.00
CA THR A 35 4.01 14.19 -1.16
C THR A 35 4.00 13.68 0.27
N CYS A 36 4.55 14.48 1.19
CA CYS A 36 4.53 14.17 2.62
C CYS A 36 3.08 13.98 3.10
N ARG A 37 2.79 12.86 3.78
CA ARG A 37 1.44 12.57 4.28
C ARG A 37 0.96 13.55 5.33
N LEU A 38 1.89 14.31 5.93
CA LEU A 38 1.54 15.39 6.84
C LEU A 38 0.91 16.57 6.11
N LEU A 39 1.24 16.80 4.82
CA LEU A 39 0.52 17.77 4.01
C LEU A 39 -0.90 17.26 3.72
N VAL A 40 -1.00 16.09 3.08
CA VAL A 40 -2.25 15.38 2.82
C VAL A 40 -1.99 13.89 2.65
N ASP A 41 -2.75 13.04 3.36
CA ASP A 41 -2.60 11.59 3.30
C ASP A 41 -3.44 11.01 2.14
N LEU A 42 -2.76 10.64 1.05
CA LEU A 42 -3.39 10.11 -0.17
C LEU A 42 -4.07 8.74 0.05
N ASN A 43 -3.74 8.04 1.14
CA ASN A 43 -4.35 6.76 1.52
C ASN A 43 -5.58 6.95 2.44
N ARG A 44 -6.07 8.17 2.68
CA ARG A 44 -7.29 8.42 3.49
C ARG A 44 -8.47 8.83 2.64
N SER A 45 -9.67 8.45 3.09
CA SER A 45 -10.90 8.99 2.52
C SER A 45 -11.10 10.46 2.92
N LEU A 46 -11.78 11.24 2.07
CA LEU A 46 -12.00 12.69 2.27
C LEU A 46 -12.62 13.07 3.62
N HIS A 47 -13.46 12.20 4.19
CA HIS A 47 -14.15 12.45 5.46
C HIS A 47 -13.32 12.02 6.69
N ARG A 48 -12.12 11.45 6.52
CA ARG A 48 -11.28 11.04 7.64
C ARG A 48 -10.60 12.25 8.26
N ARG A 49 -10.68 12.34 9.59
CA ARG A 49 -9.97 13.35 10.37
C ARG A 49 -8.46 13.29 10.20
N THR A 50 -7.90 12.18 9.72
CA THR A 50 -6.47 11.98 9.48
C THR A 50 -6.05 12.29 8.04
N LEU A 51 -6.97 12.71 7.15
CA LEU A 51 -6.63 13.16 5.80
C LEU A 51 -5.65 14.33 5.82
N LEU A 52 -5.91 15.30 6.72
CA LEU A 52 -5.05 16.46 6.96
C LEU A 52 -4.45 16.33 8.36
N SER A 53 -3.13 16.54 8.48
CA SER A 53 -2.43 16.46 9.76
C SER A 53 -2.77 17.64 10.68
N GLU A 54 -2.22 17.63 11.90
CA GLU A 54 -2.27 18.80 12.80
C GLU A 54 -1.61 20.07 12.22
N TRP A 55 -0.71 19.95 11.25
CA TRP A 55 -0.06 21.10 10.59
C TRP A 55 -0.92 21.68 9.46
N THR A 56 -1.67 20.83 8.74
CA THR A 56 -2.50 21.28 7.61
C THR A 56 -3.90 21.70 8.04
N LYS A 57 -4.46 21.09 9.09
CA LYS A 57 -5.80 21.39 9.59
C LYS A 57 -6.06 22.88 9.89
N PRO A 58 -5.14 23.62 10.53
CA PRO A 58 -5.34 25.03 10.87
C PRO A 58 -5.37 25.97 9.66
N LEU A 59 -4.93 25.51 8.48
CA LEU A 59 -4.91 26.35 7.28
C LEU A 59 -6.33 26.80 6.88
N PRO A 60 -6.45 27.98 6.25
CA PRO A 60 -7.69 28.44 5.63
C PRO A 60 -8.33 27.42 4.68
N VAL A 61 -9.64 27.52 4.47
CA VAL A 61 -10.40 26.56 3.65
C VAL A 61 -9.92 26.56 2.20
N ASP A 62 -9.65 27.74 1.63
CA ASP A 62 -9.12 27.91 0.28
C ASP A 62 -7.75 27.23 0.12
N GLU A 63 -6.87 27.36 1.11
CA GLU A 63 -5.55 26.69 1.07
C GLU A 63 -5.68 25.17 1.14
N LYS A 64 -6.56 24.65 2.00
CA LYS A 64 -6.85 23.20 2.04
C LYS A 64 -7.43 22.70 0.72
N GLN A 65 -8.28 23.49 0.06
CA GLN A 65 -8.81 23.15 -1.26
C GLN A 65 -7.72 23.14 -2.33
N ARG A 66 -6.77 24.09 -2.31
CA ARG A 66 -5.60 24.08 -3.21
C ARG A 66 -4.76 22.82 -3.01
N ILE A 67 -4.47 22.45 -1.76
CA ILE A 67 -3.71 21.22 -1.43
C ILE A 67 -4.42 19.98 -2.00
N LEU A 68 -5.73 19.86 -1.80
CA LEU A 68 -6.50 18.73 -2.32
C LEU A 68 -6.53 18.70 -3.86
N ALA A 69 -6.71 19.86 -4.49
CA ALA A 69 -6.71 20.02 -5.94
C ALA A 69 -5.36 19.65 -6.57
N GLN A 70 -4.26 20.01 -5.91
CA GLN A 70 -2.91 19.81 -6.43
C GLN A 70 -2.40 18.38 -6.21
N TYR A 71 -2.64 17.78 -5.04
CA TYR A 71 -2.00 16.51 -4.67
C TYR A 71 -2.97 15.35 -4.54
N TYR A 72 -4.15 15.57 -3.95
CA TYR A 72 -5.05 14.46 -3.61
C TYR A 72 -5.91 13.99 -4.79
N PHE A 73 -6.65 14.89 -5.42
CA PHE A 73 -7.57 14.52 -6.49
C PHE A 73 -6.86 13.97 -7.74
N PRO A 74 -5.73 14.54 -8.21
CA PRO A 74 -5.01 14.00 -9.37
C PRO A 74 -4.55 12.56 -9.15
N TYR A 75 -3.95 12.28 -7.98
CA TYR A 75 -3.48 10.94 -7.63
C TYR A 75 -4.61 9.91 -7.61
N ARG A 76 -5.72 10.23 -6.91
CA ARG A 76 -6.87 9.31 -6.79
C ARG A 76 -7.56 9.11 -8.13
N ARG A 77 -7.71 10.17 -8.93
CA ARG A 77 -8.39 10.12 -10.23
C ARG A 77 -7.60 9.30 -11.25
N ALA A 78 -6.28 9.51 -11.35
CA ALA A 78 -5.42 8.74 -12.25
C ALA A 78 -5.57 7.22 -12.02
N PHE A 79 -5.59 6.79 -10.76
CA PHE A 79 -5.80 5.38 -10.43
C PHE A 79 -7.21 4.89 -10.78
N ILE A 80 -8.25 5.67 -10.46
CA ILE A 80 -9.64 5.33 -10.79
C ILE A 80 -9.82 5.15 -12.30
N ASP A 81 -9.27 6.07 -13.09
CA ASP A 81 -9.42 6.05 -14.55
C ASP A 81 -8.70 4.85 -15.16
N ALA A 82 -7.47 4.55 -14.71
CA ALA A 82 -6.75 3.36 -15.15
C ALA A 82 -7.46 2.05 -14.77
N LEU A 83 -8.03 2.00 -13.56
CA LEU A 83 -8.79 0.85 -13.08
C LEU A 83 -10.04 0.62 -13.95
N LYS A 84 -10.79 1.68 -14.27
CA LYS A 84 -11.96 1.60 -15.16
C LYS A 84 -11.58 1.07 -16.54
N VAL A 85 -10.53 1.60 -17.16
CA VAL A 85 -10.06 1.14 -18.48
C VAL A 85 -9.73 -0.36 -18.48
N SER A 86 -9.10 -0.87 -17.42
CA SER A 86 -8.79 -2.29 -17.31
C SER A 86 -10.06 -3.15 -17.18
N LEU A 87 -10.99 -2.72 -16.32
CA LEU A 87 -12.24 -3.45 -16.06
C LEU A 87 -13.20 -3.42 -17.27
N GLU A 88 -13.25 -2.32 -18.02
CA GLU A 88 -14.05 -2.20 -19.26
C GLU A 88 -13.56 -3.14 -20.37
N LYS A 89 -12.27 -3.49 -20.36
CA LYS A 89 -11.69 -4.53 -21.23
C LYS A 89 -11.99 -5.96 -20.75
N GLY A 90 -12.76 -6.13 -19.67
CA GLY A 90 -13.09 -7.42 -19.09
C GLY A 90 -11.96 -8.04 -18.26
N HIS A 91 -10.88 -7.31 -18.00
CA HIS A 91 -9.80 -7.82 -17.16
C HIS A 91 -10.21 -7.79 -15.68
N ARG A 92 -9.67 -8.73 -14.92
CA ARG A 92 -9.68 -8.67 -13.45
C ARG A 92 -8.46 -7.87 -12.99
N VAL A 93 -8.55 -7.16 -11.86
CA VAL A 93 -7.48 -6.30 -11.37
C VAL A 93 -7.03 -6.69 -9.97
N LEU A 94 -5.75 -7.04 -9.86
CA LEU A 94 -5.02 -7.08 -8.60
C LEU A 94 -4.33 -5.73 -8.37
N HIS A 95 -4.77 -5.01 -7.34
CA HIS A 95 -4.14 -3.77 -6.87
C HIS A 95 -3.24 -4.07 -5.69
N LEU A 96 -1.93 -3.90 -5.89
CA LEU A 96 -0.93 -3.94 -4.84
C LEU A 96 -0.53 -2.52 -4.40
N SER A 97 -0.84 -2.15 -3.16
CA SER A 97 -0.43 -0.88 -2.55
C SER A 97 0.78 -1.13 -1.64
N VAL A 98 1.89 -0.45 -1.88
CA VAL A 98 3.17 -0.70 -1.19
C VAL A 98 3.40 0.37 -0.10
N HIS A 99 3.57 -0.09 1.14
CA HIS A 99 3.73 0.71 2.34
C HIS A 99 4.88 0.20 3.21
N SER A 100 5.24 0.99 4.21
CA SER A 100 6.14 0.55 5.27
C SER A 100 5.72 1.10 6.62
N PHE A 101 6.13 0.41 7.69
CA PHE A 101 5.76 0.78 9.05
C PHE A 101 6.99 0.86 9.95
N THR A 102 6.97 1.80 10.89
CA THR A 102 8.07 1.97 11.86
C THR A 102 8.21 0.73 12.76
N PRO A 103 9.44 0.24 13.05
CA PRO A 103 9.67 -0.90 13.93
C PRO A 103 9.22 -0.65 15.37
N LEU A 104 9.28 0.59 15.83
CA LEU A 104 8.95 1.01 17.19
C LEU A 104 7.82 2.03 17.15
N LEU A 105 6.68 1.71 17.75
CA LEU A 105 5.57 2.64 17.90
C LEU A 105 5.31 2.89 19.38
N ASN A 106 5.42 4.15 19.82
CA ASN A 106 5.19 4.55 21.22
C ASN A 106 6.02 3.72 22.23
N GLY A 107 7.27 3.40 21.88
CA GLY A 107 8.15 2.58 22.72
C GLY A 107 7.89 1.08 22.67
N VAL A 108 6.89 0.61 21.92
CA VAL A 108 6.57 -0.81 21.76
C VAL A 108 7.10 -1.33 20.42
N GLU A 109 7.93 -2.37 20.47
CA GLU A 109 8.48 -3.02 19.28
C GLU A 109 7.41 -3.86 18.58
N ARG A 110 7.32 -3.70 17.25
CA ARG A 110 6.45 -4.50 16.40
C ARG A 110 7.15 -5.78 15.99
N GLN A 111 6.60 -6.91 16.45
CA GLN A 111 7.16 -8.25 16.27
C GLN A 111 6.82 -8.88 14.89
N THR A 112 6.94 -8.08 13.83
CA THR A 112 6.61 -8.47 12.44
C THR A 112 7.56 -7.78 11.47
N ASP A 113 7.96 -8.51 10.44
CA ASP A 113 8.86 -8.02 9.39
C ASP A 113 8.07 -7.61 8.14
N ILE A 114 7.05 -8.40 7.77
CA ILE A 114 6.19 -8.17 6.62
C ILE A 114 4.71 -8.34 7.02
N GLY A 115 3.89 -7.36 6.67
CA GLY A 115 2.43 -7.41 6.76
C GLY A 115 1.80 -7.57 5.38
N ILE A 116 0.88 -8.54 5.25
CA ILE A 116 -0.01 -8.65 4.08
C ILE A 116 -1.43 -8.31 4.53
N LEU A 117 -1.91 -7.16 4.10
CA LEU A 117 -3.15 -6.56 4.57
C LEU A 117 -4.21 -6.71 3.48
N TYR A 118 -5.30 -7.38 3.83
CA TYR A 118 -6.41 -7.68 2.92
C TYR A 118 -7.75 -7.70 3.66
N HIS A 119 -8.85 -7.77 2.92
CA HIS A 119 -10.18 -7.94 3.51
C HIS A 119 -10.53 -9.43 3.66
N PRO A 120 -10.70 -9.98 4.89
CA PRO A 120 -10.92 -11.43 5.07
C PRO A 120 -12.19 -11.99 4.44
N GLY A 121 -13.19 -11.14 4.21
CA GLY A 121 -14.43 -11.48 3.50
C GLY A 121 -14.33 -11.43 1.96
N ARG A 122 -13.13 -11.28 1.40
CA ARG A 122 -12.86 -11.29 -0.05
C ARG A 122 -12.05 -12.53 -0.43
N PRO A 123 -12.68 -13.58 -1.00
CA PRO A 123 -12.01 -14.82 -1.33
C PRO A 123 -10.76 -14.65 -2.17
N TRP A 124 -10.79 -13.83 -3.23
CA TRP A 124 -9.61 -13.65 -4.08
C TRP A 124 -8.43 -13.04 -3.31
N GLU A 125 -8.67 -11.98 -2.54
CA GLU A 125 -7.63 -11.36 -1.72
C GLU A 125 -7.05 -12.34 -0.67
N LYS A 126 -7.91 -13.16 -0.05
CA LYS A 126 -7.51 -14.15 0.95
C LYS A 126 -6.62 -15.24 0.34
N THR A 127 -7.00 -15.77 -0.83
CA THR A 127 -6.21 -16.78 -1.54
C THR A 127 -4.85 -16.24 -1.94
N PHE A 128 -4.83 -15.05 -2.56
CA PHE A 128 -3.58 -14.40 -2.96
C PHE A 128 -2.67 -14.14 -1.76
N ALA A 129 -3.21 -13.59 -0.67
CA ALA A 129 -2.44 -13.35 0.54
C ALA A 129 -1.85 -14.65 1.14
N ALA A 130 -2.61 -15.75 1.13
CA ALA A 130 -2.15 -17.04 1.63
C ALA A 130 -1.03 -17.65 0.78
N GLN A 131 -1.15 -17.58 -0.54
CA GLN A 131 -0.11 -18.02 -1.48
C GLN A 131 1.15 -17.17 -1.30
N TRP A 132 1.01 -15.84 -1.24
CA TRP A 132 2.16 -14.95 -1.11
C TRP A 132 2.87 -15.08 0.23
N LYS A 133 2.13 -15.29 1.33
CA LYS A 133 2.76 -15.63 2.61
C LYS A 133 3.57 -16.91 2.53
N THR A 134 3.04 -17.94 1.87
CA THR A 134 3.76 -19.22 1.69
C THR A 134 5.05 -19.01 0.92
N ALA A 135 5.00 -18.30 -0.21
CA ALA A 135 6.17 -17.98 -1.02
C ALA A 135 7.20 -17.13 -0.25
N LEU A 136 6.75 -16.10 0.48
CA LEU A 136 7.62 -15.27 1.32
C LEU A 136 8.30 -16.09 2.41
N ASN A 137 7.59 -16.99 3.09
CA ASN A 137 8.20 -17.86 4.10
C ASN A 137 9.22 -18.83 3.51
N ALA A 138 9.06 -19.25 2.25
CA ALA A 138 10.02 -20.12 1.57
C ALA A 138 11.28 -19.35 1.15
N ARG A 139 11.12 -18.13 0.61
CA ARG A 139 12.23 -17.30 0.11
C ARG A 139 12.97 -16.55 1.22
N LEU A 140 12.26 -16.15 2.27
CA LEU A 140 12.75 -15.33 3.38
C LEU A 140 12.39 -15.99 4.73
N PRO A 141 12.90 -17.21 5.01
CA PRO A 141 12.50 -18.00 6.19
C PRO A 141 12.86 -17.35 7.54
N HIS A 142 13.76 -16.37 7.53
CA HIS A 142 14.17 -15.61 8.71
C HIS A 142 13.26 -14.42 9.03
N LEU A 143 12.31 -14.09 8.15
CA LEU A 143 11.37 -12.97 8.34
C LEU A 143 10.00 -13.45 8.85
N ARG A 144 9.43 -12.67 9.76
CA ARG A 144 8.09 -12.92 10.29
C ARG A 144 7.03 -12.25 9.42
N VAL A 145 6.31 -13.06 8.66
CA VAL A 145 5.19 -12.62 7.81
C VAL A 145 3.86 -12.80 8.53
N ARG A 146 3.04 -11.74 8.61
CA ARG A 146 1.72 -11.78 9.24
C ARG A 146 0.64 -11.20 8.36
N PHE A 147 -0.57 -11.71 8.54
CA PHE A 147 -1.77 -11.12 7.96
C PHE A 147 -2.29 -10.00 8.84
N ASN A 148 -2.75 -8.91 8.22
CA ASN A 148 -3.49 -7.85 8.88
C ASN A 148 -2.81 -7.33 10.18
N TYR A 149 -1.49 -7.22 10.14
CA TYR A 149 -0.65 -6.64 11.18
C TYR A 149 0.47 -5.82 10.52
N PRO A 150 0.83 -4.63 11.04
CA PRO A 150 0.33 -4.00 12.27
C PRO A 150 -1.03 -3.33 12.14
N TYR A 151 -1.61 -3.29 10.93
CA TYR A 151 -2.92 -2.70 10.67
C TYR A 151 -3.88 -3.72 10.06
N LEU A 152 -5.18 -3.49 10.25
CA LEU A 152 -6.21 -4.44 9.84
C LEU A 152 -6.45 -4.52 8.33
N GLY A 153 -5.99 -3.56 7.52
CA GLY A 153 -6.17 -3.60 6.05
C GLY A 153 -7.63 -3.55 5.55
N LYS A 154 -8.59 -3.19 6.40
CA LYS A 154 -10.05 -3.26 6.13
C LYS A 154 -10.79 -1.90 6.14
N PRO A 155 -10.66 -1.05 7.18
CA PRO A 155 -11.67 -0.03 7.46
C PRO A 155 -11.57 1.27 6.64
N ASP A 156 -10.39 1.61 6.13
CA ASP A 156 -10.11 2.80 5.32
C ASP A 156 -8.87 2.54 4.46
N GLY A 157 -8.61 3.38 3.46
CA GLY A 157 -7.55 3.14 2.50
C GLY A 157 -7.98 3.44 1.07
N HIS A 158 -7.02 3.66 0.20
CA HIS A 158 -7.24 3.72 -1.24
C HIS A 158 -7.75 2.37 -1.76
N VAL A 159 -7.16 1.28 -1.28
CA VAL A 159 -7.64 -0.08 -1.56
C VAL A 159 -9.08 -0.29 -1.07
N ALA A 160 -9.38 0.11 0.18
CA ALA A 160 -10.70 -0.07 0.77
C ALA A 160 -11.81 0.69 0.04
N PHE A 161 -11.50 1.83 -0.59
CA PHE A 161 -12.44 2.57 -1.43
C PHE A 161 -12.92 1.73 -2.61
N HIS A 162 -12.01 1.09 -3.35
CA HIS A 162 -12.33 0.31 -4.54
C HIS A 162 -13.11 -0.97 -4.23
N ARG A 163 -12.88 -1.58 -3.06
CA ARG A 163 -13.66 -2.74 -2.58
C ARG A 163 -15.16 -2.46 -2.41
N LYS A 164 -15.55 -1.20 -2.25
CA LYS A 164 -16.96 -0.78 -2.16
C LYS A 164 -17.61 -0.59 -3.54
N VAL A 165 -16.80 -0.42 -4.57
CA VAL A 165 -17.24 -0.12 -5.94
C VAL A 165 -17.28 -1.39 -6.79
N TYR A 166 -16.28 -2.28 -6.64
CA TYR A 166 -16.09 -3.45 -7.50
C TYR A 166 -16.22 -4.75 -6.72
N GLY A 167 -16.82 -5.79 -7.32
CA GLY A 167 -16.97 -7.11 -6.69
C GLY A 167 -15.66 -7.88 -6.55
N ASP A 168 -15.69 -9.00 -5.81
CA ASP A 168 -14.52 -9.89 -5.63
C ASP A 168 -14.03 -10.51 -6.95
N ALA A 169 -14.94 -10.79 -7.88
CA ALA A 169 -14.58 -11.31 -9.21
C ALA A 169 -13.75 -10.32 -10.04
N GLN A 170 -13.93 -9.02 -9.83
CA GLN A 170 -13.36 -7.96 -10.66
C GLN A 170 -12.09 -7.35 -10.06
N TYR A 171 -12.04 -7.21 -8.73
CA TYR A 171 -11.01 -6.44 -8.05
C TYR A 171 -10.56 -7.14 -6.77
N ALA A 172 -9.26 -7.31 -6.62
CA ALA A 172 -8.60 -7.66 -5.36
C ALA A 172 -7.62 -6.54 -4.99
N GLY A 173 -7.66 -6.09 -3.74
CA GLY A 173 -6.72 -5.11 -3.24
C GLY A 173 -5.92 -5.63 -2.06
N ILE A 174 -4.59 -5.52 -2.16
CA ILE A 174 -3.64 -5.92 -1.12
C ILE A 174 -2.81 -4.71 -0.73
N GLU A 175 -2.72 -4.43 0.57
CA GLU A 175 -1.75 -3.49 1.12
C GLU A 175 -0.55 -4.32 1.62
N PHE A 176 0.64 -4.07 1.08
CA PHE A 176 1.88 -4.70 1.52
C PHE A 176 2.63 -3.75 2.45
N GLU A 177 3.03 -4.24 3.62
CA GLU A 177 3.62 -3.45 4.69
C GLU A 177 5.00 -4.00 5.04
N LEU A 178 6.07 -3.27 4.71
CA LEU A 178 7.43 -3.64 5.10
C LEU A 178 7.83 -2.97 6.41
N ASN A 179 8.43 -3.70 7.35
CA ASN A 179 9.03 -3.07 8.52
C ASN A 179 10.24 -2.22 8.10
N GLN A 180 10.26 -0.94 8.49
CA GLN A 180 11.29 0.03 8.09
C GLN A 180 12.71 -0.34 8.51
N LYS A 181 12.90 -1.29 9.44
CA LYS A 181 14.23 -1.83 9.73
C LYS A 181 14.88 -2.55 8.54
N HIS A 182 14.08 -2.95 7.55
CA HIS A 182 14.52 -3.57 6.29
C HIS A 182 14.56 -2.58 5.13
N ALA A 183 14.39 -1.27 5.37
CA ALA A 183 14.41 -0.28 4.31
C ALA A 183 15.78 -0.25 3.62
N GLY A 184 15.80 -0.54 2.31
CA GLY A 184 17.03 -0.62 1.51
C GLY A 184 17.80 -1.93 1.64
N ALA A 185 17.26 -2.96 2.30
CA ALA A 185 17.87 -4.29 2.33
C ALA A 185 17.64 -5.01 1.00
N GLU A 186 18.66 -5.04 0.15
CA GLU A 186 18.58 -5.55 -1.24
C GLU A 186 18.16 -7.02 -1.31
N ASP A 187 18.66 -7.86 -0.40
CA ASP A 187 18.33 -9.27 -0.29
C ASP A 187 16.85 -9.48 0.08
N VAL A 188 16.34 -8.69 1.02
CA VAL A 188 14.92 -8.70 1.40
C VAL A 188 14.04 -8.26 0.22
N TYR A 189 14.46 -7.23 -0.51
CA TYR A 189 13.68 -6.69 -1.64
C TYR A 189 13.62 -7.70 -2.79
N ALA A 190 14.76 -8.29 -3.14
CA ALA A 190 14.82 -9.36 -4.12
C ALA A 190 13.95 -10.55 -3.71
N GLY A 191 14.03 -10.99 -2.45
CA GLY A 191 13.21 -12.08 -1.94
C GLY A 191 11.69 -11.79 -1.98
N ILE A 192 11.27 -10.55 -1.73
CA ILE A 192 9.86 -10.13 -1.86
C ILE A 192 9.39 -10.22 -3.31
N VAL A 193 10.23 -9.76 -4.25
CA VAL A 193 9.92 -9.80 -5.69
C VAL A 193 9.85 -11.24 -6.20
N GLU A 194 10.82 -12.08 -5.85
CA GLU A 194 10.82 -13.51 -6.22
C GLU A 194 9.60 -14.23 -5.63
N ALA A 195 9.25 -13.96 -4.36
CA ALA A 195 8.04 -14.52 -3.77
C ALA A 195 6.76 -14.05 -4.47
N LEU A 196 6.73 -12.81 -4.98
CA LEU A 196 5.59 -12.31 -5.76
C LEU A 196 5.52 -12.96 -7.15
N LYS A 197 6.66 -13.23 -7.80
CA LYS A 197 6.73 -13.99 -9.06
C LYS A 197 6.15 -15.39 -8.90
N ASP A 198 6.55 -16.08 -7.82
CA ASP A 198 6.07 -17.43 -7.52
C ASP A 198 4.53 -17.48 -7.46
N VAL A 199 3.88 -16.47 -6.88
CA VAL A 199 2.41 -16.41 -6.78
C VAL A 199 1.75 -16.06 -8.11
N LEU A 200 2.27 -15.05 -8.81
CA LEU A 200 1.67 -14.59 -10.07
C LEU A 200 1.81 -15.63 -11.20
N ALA A 201 2.80 -16.53 -11.11
CA ALA A 201 2.92 -17.67 -12.01
C ALA A 201 1.87 -18.77 -11.77
N LEU A 202 1.24 -18.83 -10.58
CA LEU A 202 0.16 -19.78 -10.27
C LEU A 202 -1.20 -19.35 -10.81
N ASP A 203 -1.35 -18.05 -11.09
CA ASP A 203 -2.59 -17.42 -11.58
C ASP A 203 -2.64 -17.32 -13.12
N GLN A 204 -1.61 -17.81 -13.83
CA GLN A 204 -1.56 -17.96 -15.30
C GLN A 204 -1.97 -19.36 -15.73
#